data_AF-A0A930REK5-F1
#
_entry.id   AF-A0A930REK5-F1
#
_cell.length_a   1.000
_cell.length_b   1.000
_cell.length_c   1.000
_cell.angle_alpha   90.00
_cell.angle_beta   90.00
_cell.angle_gamma   90.00
#
_symmetry.space_group_name_H-M   'P 1'
#
loop_
_entity.id
_entity.type
_entity.pdbx_description
1 polymer ?
#
loop_
_entity_poly.entity_id
_entity_poly.type
_entity_poly.pdbx_seq_one_letter_code
_entity_poly.pdbx_strand_id
1 'polypeptide(L)'
;YQINGKSLRLAMDAGFKRAFTTIFDSNVTTLIAAGVLFFLGTGTIRGFAITLGVGTILSMFTAITLTQFMLKLMINSKLSENPRLYGATGFMLGGKKGAEKNA
;
A
#
# COMPACT_ATOMS: atom_id res chain seq x y z
N TYR A 1 5.57 -22.61 11.28
CA TYR A 1 4.77 -21.47 10.78
C TYR A 1 4.12 -20.77 11.98
N GLN A 2 4.70 -19.68 12.50
CA GLN A 2 4.11 -18.90 13.60
C GLN A 2 3.29 -17.75 13.02
N ILE A 3 2.00 -17.99 12.85
CA ILE A 3 0.98 -16.96 12.57
C ILE A 3 0.56 -16.38 13.93
N ASN A 4 1.40 -15.54 14.54
CA ASN A 4 1.12 -14.92 15.84
C ASN A 4 1.79 -13.55 15.90
N GLY A 5 1.09 -12.50 15.44
CA GLY A 5 1.35 -11.06 15.72
C GLY A 5 2.71 -10.46 15.31
N LYS A 6 3.83 -11.04 15.76
CA LYS A 6 5.21 -10.67 15.39
C LYS A 6 5.46 -10.85 13.89
N SER A 7 4.96 -11.92 13.27
CA SER A 7 5.15 -12.17 11.84
C SER A 7 4.38 -11.19 10.96
N LEU A 8 3.18 -10.77 11.36
CA LEU A 8 2.39 -9.78 10.61
C LEU A 8 3.03 -8.39 10.65
N ARG A 9 3.50 -7.95 11.82
CA ARG A 9 4.24 -6.67 11.94
C ARG A 9 5.54 -6.68 11.14
N LEU A 10 6.32 -7.76 11.21
CA LEU A 10 7.55 -7.92 10.42
C LEU A 10 7.28 -7.96 8.91
N ALA A 11 6.22 -8.65 8.46
CA ALA A 11 5.83 -8.69 7.06
C ALA A 11 5.36 -7.31 6.56
N MET A 12 4.66 -6.57 7.39
CA MET A 12 4.21 -5.21 7.11
C MET A 12 5.40 -4.25 6.99
N ASP A 13 6.36 -4.29 7.91
CA ASP A 13 7.57 -3.45 7.85
C ASP A 13 8.42 -3.75 6.61
N ALA A 14 8.60 -5.04 6.28
CA ALA A 14 9.31 -5.46 5.08
C ALA A 14 8.59 -4.99 3.79
N GLY A 15 7.26 -5.09 3.76
CA GLY A 15 6.43 -4.59 2.66
C GLY A 15 6.49 -3.08 2.51
N PHE A 16 6.39 -2.33 3.61
CA PHE A 16 6.49 -0.86 3.62
C PHE A 16 7.84 -0.38 3.12
N LYS A 17 8.95 -0.99 3.54
CA LYS A 17 10.29 -0.58 3.10
C LYS A 17 10.45 -0.68 1.58
N ARG A 18 9.92 -1.77 0.99
CA ARG A 18 9.94 -1.97 -0.46
C ARG A 18 9.01 -0.99 -1.17
N ALA A 19 7.76 -0.88 -0.72
CA ALA A 19 6.79 0.02 -1.29
C ALA A 19 7.26 1.48 -1.23
N PHE A 20 7.83 1.92 -0.12
CA PHE A 20 8.39 3.27 0.04
C PHE A 20 9.47 3.56 -0.99
N THR A 21 10.42 2.64 -1.19
CA THR A 21 11.51 2.83 -2.16
C THR A 21 10.95 2.89 -3.58
N THR A 22 10.04 2.00 -3.94
CA THR A 22 9.39 1.99 -5.26
C THR A 22 8.57 3.27 -5.52
N ILE A 23 7.81 3.73 -4.51
CA ILE A 23 7.04 4.98 -4.61
C ILE A 23 8.00 6.17 -4.76
N PHE A 24 9.09 6.20 -3.99
CA PHE A 24 10.09 7.27 -4.10
C PHE A 24 10.70 7.34 -5.50
N ASP A 25 11.22 6.22 -6.02
CA ASP A 25 11.84 6.18 -7.35
C ASP A 25 10.85 6.56 -8.47
N SER A 26 9.59 6.14 -8.35
CA SER A 26 8.53 6.48 -9.31
C SER A 26 8.19 7.98 -9.29
N ASN A 27 8.20 8.62 -8.12
CA ASN A 27 7.97 10.07 -8.00
C ASN A 27 9.22 10.88 -8.39
N VAL A 28 10.43 10.37 -8.13
CA VAL A 28 11.69 10.99 -8.59
C VAL A 28 11.73 11.04 -10.12
N THR A 29 11.34 9.95 -10.80
CA THR A 29 11.24 9.94 -12.27
C THR A 29 10.29 11.04 -12.78
N THR A 30 9.17 11.25 -12.07
CA THR A 30 8.22 12.33 -12.37
C THR A 30 8.83 13.72 -12.13
N LEU A 31 9.59 13.91 -11.06
CA LEU A 31 10.30 15.17 -10.79
C LEU A 31 11.39 15.46 -11.83
N ILE A 32 12.07 14.43 -12.32
CA ILE A 32 13.02 14.56 -13.43
C ILE A 32 12.27 15.05 -14.68
N ALA A 33 11.12 14.45 -15.00
CA ALA A 33 10.29 14.91 -16.12
C ALA A 33 9.84 16.37 -15.95
N ALA A 34 9.42 16.77 -14.74
CA ALA A 34 9.09 18.16 -14.42
C ALA A 34 10.30 19.09 -14.59
N GLY A 35 11.49 18.68 -14.16
CA GLY A 35 12.73 19.42 -14.38
C GLY A 35 13.05 19.60 -15.87
N VAL A 36 12.94 18.53 -16.65
CA VAL A 36 13.13 18.57 -18.11
C VAL A 36 12.12 19.52 -18.77
N LEU A 37 10.85 19.46 -18.37
CA LEU A 37 9.79 20.36 -18.83
C LEU A 37 10.05 21.83 -18.43
N PHE A 38 10.66 22.07 -17.28
CA PHE A 38 11.02 23.43 -16.86
C PHE A 38 12.14 24.02 -17.72
N PHE A 39 13.17 23.23 -18.04
CA PHE A 39 14.30 23.66 -18.86
C PHE A 39 13.94 23.83 -20.35
N LEU A 40 13.24 22.85 -20.93
CA LEU A 40 12.88 22.84 -22.36
C LEU A 40 11.55 23.54 -22.66
N GLY A 41 10.69 23.71 -21.66
CA GLY A 41 9.38 24.31 -21.82
C GLY A 41 9.42 25.84 -21.88
N THR A 42 8.47 26.43 -22.59
CA THR A 42 8.26 27.87 -22.72
C THR A 42 6.86 28.27 -22.26
N GLY A 43 6.72 29.51 -21.76
CA GLY A 43 5.44 30.12 -21.38
C GLY A 43 4.61 29.28 -20.40
N THR A 44 3.60 28.61 -20.94
CA THR A 44 2.64 27.75 -20.22
C THR A 44 3.26 26.46 -19.68
N ILE A 45 4.24 25.87 -20.37
CA ILE A 45 4.81 24.57 -19.99
C ILE A 45 5.65 24.69 -18.70
N ARG A 46 6.31 25.83 -18.47
CA ARG A 46 7.02 26.09 -17.21
C ARG A 46 6.09 26.17 -16.01
N GLY A 47 4.92 26.81 -16.18
CA GLY A 47 3.90 26.87 -15.13
C GLY A 47 3.33 25.48 -14.81
N PHE A 48 3.11 24.66 -15.84
CA PHE A 48 2.72 23.26 -15.67
C PHE A 48 3.77 22.45 -14.92
N ALA A 49 5.05 22.59 -15.28
CA ALA A 49 6.16 21.88 -14.64
C ALA A 49 6.24 22.17 -13.12
N ILE A 50 6.00 23.41 -12.70
CA ILE A 50 5.99 23.80 -11.29
C ILE A 50 4.85 23.11 -10.54
N THR A 51 3.63 23.17 -11.08
CA THR A 51 2.44 22.51 -10.49
C THR A 51 2.64 21.00 -10.39
N LEU A 52 3.23 20.40 -11.43
CA LEU A 52 3.50 18.97 -11.47
C LEU A 52 4.52 18.59 -10.40
N GLY A 53 5.62 19.33 -10.27
CA GLY A 53 6.64 19.08 -9.25
C GLY A 53 6.12 19.23 -7.81
N VAL A 54 5.44 20.34 -7.52
CA VAL A 54 4.87 20.60 -6.18
C VAL A 54 3.78 19.58 -5.85
N GLY A 55 2.90 19.27 -6.82
CA GLY A 55 1.84 18.29 -6.68
C GLY A 55 2.37 16.88 -6.41
N THR A 56 3.44 16.47 -7.10
CA THR A 56 4.10 15.18 -6.88
C THR A 56 4.65 15.04 -5.46
N ILE A 57 5.33 16.06 -4.92
CA ILE A 57 5.89 16.01 -3.56
C ILE A 57 4.77 15.93 -2.51
N LEU A 58 3.74 16.78 -2.65
CA LEU A 58 2.59 16.78 -1.74
C LEU A 58 1.81 15.47 -1.78
N SER A 59 1.59 14.93 -2.99
CA SER A 59 0.91 13.65 -3.20
C SER A 59 1.68 12.50 -2.56
N MET A 60 3.00 12.45 -2.76
CA MET A 60 3.85 11.41 -2.19
C MET A 60 3.82 11.43 -0.66
N PHE A 61 3.94 12.61 -0.04
CA PHE A 61 3.86 12.76 1.41
C PHE A 61 2.51 12.30 1.96
N THR A 62 1.42 12.70 1.29
CA THR A 62 0.06 12.31 1.66
C THR A 62 -0.13 10.79 1.53
N ALA A 63 0.34 10.18 0.44
CA ALA A 63 0.22 8.75 0.20
C ALA A 63 0.92 7.90 1.27
N ILE A 64 2.14 8.27 1.68
CA ILE A 64 2.87 7.54 2.73
C ILE A 64 2.18 7.66 4.09
N THR A 65 1.78 8.88 4.45
CA THR A 65 1.11 9.14 5.73
C THR A 65 -0.25 8.43 5.80
N LEU A 66 -1.03 8.51 4.71
CA LEU A 66 -2.35 7.91 4.61
C LEU A 66 -2.28 6.38 4.63
N THR A 67 -1.32 5.77 3.93
CA THR A 67 -1.17 4.30 3.94
C THR A 67 -0.76 3.77 5.31
N GLN A 68 0.15 4.46 6.02
CA GLN A 68 0.50 4.09 7.39
C GLN A 68 -0.68 4.25 8.36
N PHE A 69 -1.49 5.30 8.19
CA PHE A 69 -2.68 5.53 8.99
C PHE A 69 -3.77 4.48 8.71
N MET A 70 -4.08 4.21 7.44
CA MET A 70 -5.03 3.17 7.00
C MET A 70 -4.63 1.79 7.51
N LEU A 71 -3.37 1.40 7.43
CA LEU A 71 -2.91 0.09 7.92
C LEU A 71 -2.99 -0.03 9.44
N LYS A 72 -2.68 1.04 10.19
CA LYS A 72 -2.89 1.09 11.65
C LYS A 72 -4.37 0.96 12.00
N LEU A 73 -5.27 1.65 11.29
CA LEU A 73 -6.71 1.54 11.47
C LEU A 73 -7.23 0.14 11.11
N MET A 74 -6.73 -0.48 10.05
CA MET A 74 -7.13 -1.83 9.63
C MET A 74 -6.74 -2.90 10.66
N ILE A 75 -5.58 -2.74 11.33
CA ILE A 75 -5.15 -3.65 12.41
C ILE A 75 -5.93 -3.39 13.71
N ASN A 76 -6.30 -2.14 13.99
CA ASN A 76 -7.00 -1.76 15.22
C ASN A 76 -8.52 -2.02 15.14
N SER A 77 -9.12 -1.83 13.96
CA SER A 77 -10.50 -2.21 13.72
C SER A 77 -10.62 -3.73 13.87
N LYS A 78 -11.55 -4.18 14.73
CA LYS A 78 -11.89 -5.58 15.04
C LYS A 78 -12.38 -6.41 13.82
N LEU A 79 -12.06 -5.99 12.60
CA LEU A 79 -12.34 -6.70 11.35
C LEU A 79 -11.56 -8.02 11.24
N SER A 80 -10.39 -8.10 11.89
CA SER A 80 -9.60 -9.33 12.06
C SER A 80 -10.26 -10.36 13.00
N GLU A 81 -11.28 -9.98 13.77
CA GLU A 81 -11.88 -10.83 14.80
C GLU A 81 -13.11 -11.59 14.30
N ASN A 82 -13.64 -11.25 13.10
CA ASN A 82 -14.81 -11.92 12.54
C ASN A 82 -14.42 -12.81 11.34
N PRO A 83 -14.25 -14.13 11.53
CA PRO A 83 -13.86 -15.09 10.48
C PRO A 83 -14.84 -15.15 9.31
N ARG A 84 -16.05 -14.61 9.50
CA ARG A 84 -17.12 -14.54 8.49
C ARG A 84 -16.84 -13.57 7.34
N LEU A 85 -16.02 -12.53 7.54
CA LEU A 85 -15.77 -11.52 6.50
C LEU A 85 -14.64 -11.93 5.53
N TYR A 86 -13.73 -12.79 5.97
CA TYR A 86 -12.60 -13.28 5.17
C TYR A 86 -12.93 -14.48 4.27
N GLY A 87 -14.20 -14.93 4.22
CA GLY A 87 -14.60 -16.07 3.38
C GLY A 87 -14.00 -17.43 3.80
N ALA A 88 -13.23 -17.48 4.89
CA ALA A 88 -12.55 -18.67 5.39
C ALA A 88 -13.52 -19.79 5.81
N THR A 89 -14.78 -19.44 6.10
CA THR A 89 -15.82 -20.41 6.44
C THR A 89 -16.11 -21.38 5.30
N GLY A 90 -16.04 -20.96 4.02
CA GLY A 90 -16.25 -21.86 2.88
C GLY A 90 -15.09 -22.84 2.68
N PHE A 91 -13.86 -22.35 2.76
CA PHE A 91 -12.65 -23.16 2.59
C PHE A 91 -12.43 -24.13 3.77
N MET A 92 -12.73 -23.71 5.00
CA MET A 92 -12.59 -24.58 6.18
C MET A 92 -13.78 -25.55 6.37
N LEU A 93 -15.00 -25.22 5.94
CA LEU A 93 -16.13 -26.16 5.97
C LEU A 93 -16.07 -27.22 4.87
N GLY A 94 -15.44 -26.91 3.72
CA GLY A 94 -15.17 -27.90 2.68
C GLY A 94 -14.21 -29.01 3.13
N GLY A 95 -13.23 -28.68 3.96
CA GLY A 95 -12.26 -29.64 4.50
C GLY A 95 -12.82 -30.57 5.59
N LYS A 96 -13.75 -30.09 6.43
CA LYS A 96 -14.33 -30.92 7.50
C LYS A 96 -15.39 -31.91 7.03
N LYS A 97 -16.13 -31.63 5.95
CA LYS A 97 -17.23 -32.50 5.49
C LYS A 97 -16.76 -33.80 4.81
N GLY A 98 -15.50 -33.88 4.38
CA GLY A 98 -14.91 -35.09 3.79
C GLY A 98 -14.35 -36.09 4.82
N ALA A 99 -14.05 -35.64 6.04
CA ALA A 99 -13.48 -36.49 7.10
C ALA A 99 -14.55 -37.22 7.92
N GLU A 100 -15.77 -36.68 8.02
CA GLU A 100 -16.88 -37.31 8.76
C GLU A 100 -17.62 -38.38 7.94
N LYS A 101 -17.47 -38.38 6.60
CA LYS A 101 -18.16 -39.33 5.73
C LYS A 101 -17.41 -40.67 5.53
N ASN A 102 -16.24 -40.83 6.17
CA ASN A 102 -15.40 -42.04 6.09
C ASN A 102 -15.10 -42.62 7.48
N ALA A 103 -15.92 -42.30 8.49
CA ALA A 103 -15.90 -42.92 9.81
C ALA A 103 -17.20 -43.71 10.03
#